data_AF-A0A0N1NWC6-F1
#
_entry.id   AF-A0A0N1NWC6-F1
#
_cell.length_a   1.000
_cell.length_b   1.000
_cell.length_c   1.000
_cell.angle_alpha   90.00
_cell.angle_beta   90.00
_cell.angle_gamma   90.00
#
_symmetry.space_group_name_H-M   'P 1'
#
loop_
_entity.id
_entity.type
_entity.pdbx_description
1 polymer ?
#
loop_
_entity_poly.entity_id
_entity_poly.type
_entity_poly.pdbx_seq_one_letter_code
_entity_poly.pdbx_strand_id
1 'polypeptide(L)'
;MACHSASIADGLPPTIFIEAFQPDWAELDANVTDPNQLALRTKLFHIQTTALCKIVPHFMASSDDSTLEALIELFDSQTRMLQPQLRSGLDVLTMYCVRLHVCVSRCMLADHYRYLSGMIELYGIAINVIEKFAELDADTDYAHYASFYHTRTLLLAAYVVLKLHRTPPELSIDRGLGESCYFKVIALLRKKSLHSTFEADLDLKAAVLLTQLWSSTTVFRNAQGHTDSLSVRIRSRMSMNVFFDCAWWWRQEFREEPDPFATATQAMDIDQLANFPDFVYDGNYFGLYGDALSMPVSHGWT
;
A
#
# COMPACT_ATOMS: atom_id res chain seq x y z
N MET A 1 -13.52 9.19 -9.43
CA MET A 1 -12.61 9.37 -8.26
C MET A 1 -12.66 8.19 -7.28
N ALA A 2 -13.85 7.78 -6.79
CA ALA A 2 -13.98 6.58 -5.94
C ALA A 2 -13.42 5.32 -6.62
N CYS A 3 -13.66 5.14 -7.93
CA CYS A 3 -13.08 4.05 -8.72
C CYS A 3 -11.54 4.07 -8.76
N HIS A 4 -10.92 5.23 -8.95
CA HIS A 4 -9.46 5.35 -8.98
C HIS A 4 -8.85 5.11 -7.60
N SER A 5 -9.44 5.64 -6.53
CA SER A 5 -8.95 5.41 -5.17
C SER A 5 -9.05 3.93 -4.77
N ALA A 6 -10.13 3.23 -5.13
CA ALA A 6 -10.23 1.77 -4.94
C ALA A 6 -9.16 1.02 -5.76
N SER A 7 -9.00 1.35 -7.06
CA SER A 7 -7.99 0.72 -7.91
C SER A 7 -6.57 0.91 -7.35
N ILE A 8 -6.23 2.13 -6.94
CA ILE A 8 -4.93 2.44 -6.35
C ILE A 8 -4.73 1.70 -5.02
N ALA A 9 -5.77 1.64 -4.18
CA ALA A 9 -5.74 0.89 -2.92
C ALA A 9 -5.59 -0.63 -3.11
N ASP A 10 -5.99 -1.16 -4.26
CA ASP A 10 -5.73 -2.54 -4.68
C ASP A 10 -4.42 -2.70 -5.46
N GLY A 11 -3.60 -1.65 -5.61
CA GLY A 11 -2.36 -1.71 -6.37
C GLY A 11 -2.56 -1.96 -7.85
N LEU A 12 -3.72 -1.57 -8.39
CA LEU A 12 -4.05 -1.61 -9.80
C LEU A 12 -3.83 -0.22 -10.42
N PRO A 13 -3.51 -0.14 -11.72
CA PRO A 13 -3.49 1.15 -12.41
C PRO A 13 -4.83 1.84 -12.24
N PRO A 14 -4.85 3.18 -12.05
CA PRO A 14 -6.09 3.91 -12.08
C PRO A 14 -6.74 3.60 -13.42
N THR A 15 -7.88 2.92 -13.40
CA THR A 15 -8.58 2.52 -14.63
C THR A 15 -8.81 3.77 -15.46
N ILE A 16 -8.12 3.85 -16.59
CA ILE A 16 -8.18 4.96 -17.52
C ILE A 16 -9.57 4.95 -18.16
N PHE A 17 -10.54 5.60 -17.51
CA PHE A 17 -11.52 6.38 -18.24
C PHE A 17 -10.94 7.79 -18.31
N ILE A 18 -10.01 7.96 -19.27
CA ILE A 18 -9.57 9.28 -19.70
C ILE A 18 -10.85 10.09 -20.03
N GLU A 19 -10.90 11.33 -19.54
CA GLU A 19 -11.83 12.39 -19.96
C GLU A 19 -13.27 12.45 -19.43
N ALA A 20 -13.88 11.42 -18.83
CA ALA A 20 -15.29 11.55 -18.41
C ALA A 20 -15.53 12.50 -17.21
N PHE A 21 -14.48 12.85 -16.46
CA PHE A 21 -14.55 13.74 -15.30
C PHE A 21 -13.25 14.57 -15.20
N GLN A 22 -12.95 15.41 -16.19
CA GLN A 22 -12.29 16.69 -15.89
C GLN A 22 -13.43 17.63 -15.50
N PRO A 23 -13.77 17.81 -14.21
CA PRO A 23 -14.65 18.90 -13.87
C PRO A 23 -13.90 20.17 -14.27
N ASP A 24 -14.55 21.06 -15.01
CA ASP A 24 -14.07 22.44 -15.04
C ASP A 24 -14.13 22.91 -13.59
N TRP A 25 -12.96 23.02 -12.95
CA TRP A 25 -12.86 23.28 -11.52
C TRP A 25 -13.54 24.60 -11.13
N ALA A 26 -13.78 25.48 -12.11
CA ALA A 26 -14.54 26.71 -11.97
C ALA A 26 -16.07 26.51 -11.84
N GLU A 27 -16.64 25.42 -12.37
CA GLU A 27 -18.09 25.21 -12.45
C GLU A 27 -18.67 24.35 -11.31
N LEU A 28 -17.84 23.54 -10.64
CA LEU A 28 -18.29 22.65 -9.54
C LEU A 28 -18.64 23.41 -8.24
N ASP A 29 -18.32 24.71 -8.18
CA ASP A 29 -18.53 25.58 -7.03
C ASP A 29 -20.00 25.91 -6.73
N ALA A 30 -20.92 25.65 -7.66
CA ALA A 30 -22.27 26.21 -7.60
C ALA A 30 -23.32 25.44 -6.77
N ASN A 31 -23.17 24.13 -6.53
CA ASN A 31 -24.29 23.29 -6.02
C ASN A 31 -23.94 22.23 -4.95
N VAL A 32 -22.75 22.27 -4.35
CA VAL A 32 -22.35 21.33 -3.28
C VAL A 32 -22.52 22.00 -1.92
N THR A 33 -22.98 21.28 -0.90
CA THR A 33 -23.26 21.83 0.44
C THR A 33 -21.99 22.31 1.18
N ASP A 34 -20.81 21.91 0.69
CA ASP A 34 -19.49 22.52 0.92
C ASP A 34 -18.56 22.25 -0.29
N PRO A 35 -18.63 23.06 -1.36
CA PRO A 35 -17.93 22.78 -2.63
C PRO A 35 -16.42 22.71 -2.48
N ASN A 36 -15.88 23.48 -1.53
CA ASN A 36 -14.45 23.64 -1.32
C ASN A 36 -13.79 22.37 -0.77
N GLN A 37 -14.44 21.65 0.16
CA GLN A 37 -13.86 20.43 0.74
C GLN A 37 -13.80 19.27 -0.26
N LEU A 38 -14.88 19.05 -1.01
CA LEU A 38 -14.89 18.01 -2.03
C LEU A 38 -13.94 18.35 -3.17
N ALA A 39 -13.90 19.61 -3.63
CA ALA A 39 -12.95 20.07 -4.63
C ALA A 39 -11.49 19.84 -4.19
N LEU A 40 -11.16 20.15 -2.93
CA LEU A 40 -9.83 19.92 -2.37
C LEU A 40 -9.43 18.44 -2.38
N ARG A 41 -10.32 17.54 -1.92
CA ARG A 41 -10.05 16.09 -1.96
C ARG A 41 -9.92 15.59 -3.40
N THR A 42 -10.79 16.05 -4.30
CA THR A 42 -10.70 15.75 -5.74
C THR A 42 -9.33 16.16 -6.29
N LYS A 43 -8.83 17.33 -5.92
CA LYS A 43 -7.52 17.84 -6.33
C LYS A 43 -6.37 16.99 -5.78
N LEU A 44 -6.44 16.57 -4.51
CA LEU A 44 -5.48 15.64 -3.90
C LEU A 44 -5.44 14.30 -4.66
N PHE A 45 -6.59 13.70 -4.94
CA PHE A 45 -6.66 12.44 -5.70
C PHE A 45 -6.22 12.60 -7.17
N HIS A 46 -6.44 13.77 -7.77
CA HIS A 46 -5.94 14.08 -9.10
C HIS A 46 -4.41 14.16 -9.12
N ILE A 47 -3.79 14.79 -8.13
CA ILE A 47 -2.32 14.79 -7.95
C ILE A 47 -1.83 13.35 -7.80
N GLN A 48 -2.44 12.55 -6.92
CA GLN A 48 -2.07 11.14 -6.73
C GLN A 48 -2.13 10.34 -8.04
N THR A 49 -3.25 10.43 -8.77
CA THR A 49 -3.46 9.69 -10.01
C THR A 49 -2.43 10.09 -11.07
N THR A 50 -2.22 11.41 -11.24
CA THR A 50 -1.24 11.95 -12.17
C THR A 50 0.18 11.51 -11.81
N ALA A 51 0.52 11.55 -10.52
CA ALA A 51 1.82 11.13 -10.03
C ALA A 51 2.08 9.66 -10.37
N LEU A 52 1.14 8.77 -10.07
CA LEU A 52 1.29 7.34 -10.36
C LEU A 52 1.40 7.06 -11.87
N CYS A 53 0.61 7.73 -12.70
CA CYS A 53 0.72 7.61 -14.16
C CYS A 53 2.08 8.05 -14.71
N LYS A 54 2.78 8.98 -14.03
CA LYS A 54 4.11 9.44 -14.43
C LYS A 54 5.23 8.60 -13.82
N ILE A 55 5.12 8.22 -12.56
CA ILE A 55 6.14 7.47 -11.81
C ILE A 55 6.24 6.02 -12.29
N VAL A 56 5.11 5.36 -12.56
CA VAL A 56 5.07 3.92 -12.84
C VAL A 56 5.81 3.49 -14.09
N PRO A 57 5.68 4.19 -15.23
CA PRO A 57 6.51 3.91 -16.39
C PRO A 57 8.02 3.96 -16.10
N HIS A 58 8.46 4.88 -15.23
CA HIS A 58 9.89 5.05 -14.95
C HIS A 58 10.50 3.86 -14.20
N PHE A 59 9.86 3.38 -13.14
CA PHE A 59 10.42 2.23 -12.42
C PHE A 59 10.18 0.89 -13.15
N MET A 60 9.19 0.79 -14.04
CA MET A 60 8.99 -0.39 -14.90
C MET A 60 10.04 -0.46 -16.01
N ALA A 61 10.45 0.68 -16.57
CA ALA A 61 11.46 0.77 -17.62
C ALA A 61 12.91 0.74 -17.11
N SER A 62 13.14 0.49 -15.81
CA SER A 62 14.47 0.57 -15.17
C SER A 62 15.16 1.92 -15.41
N SER A 63 14.42 3.01 -15.19
CA SER A 63 14.94 4.39 -15.34
C SER A 63 15.95 4.77 -14.25
N ASP A 64 16.70 5.84 -14.50
CA ASP A 64 17.62 6.46 -13.56
C ASP A 64 16.90 6.91 -12.26
N ASP A 65 17.47 6.50 -11.12
CA ASP A 65 16.98 6.79 -9.76
C ASP A 65 16.82 8.31 -9.52
N SER A 66 17.69 9.14 -10.12
CA SER A 66 17.62 10.59 -9.92
C SER A 66 16.39 11.22 -10.55
N THR A 67 15.97 10.72 -11.72
CA THR A 67 14.75 11.15 -12.40
C THR A 67 13.51 10.72 -11.62
N LEU A 68 13.52 9.48 -11.10
CA LEU A 68 12.43 8.97 -10.28
C LEU A 68 12.28 9.79 -8.99
N GLU A 69 13.38 10.07 -8.28
CA GLU A 69 13.35 10.89 -7.07
C GLU A 69 12.84 12.31 -7.34
N ALA A 70 13.26 12.93 -8.45
CA ALA A 70 12.78 14.26 -8.83
C ALA A 70 11.25 14.30 -9.07
N LEU A 71 10.69 13.26 -9.68
CA LEU A 71 9.23 13.14 -9.87
C LEU A 71 8.50 12.97 -8.53
N ILE A 72 9.05 12.15 -7.63
CA ILE A 72 8.49 11.93 -6.30
C ILE A 72 8.44 13.25 -5.53
N GLU A 73 9.56 13.99 -5.49
CA GLU A 73 9.63 15.30 -4.83
C GLU A 73 8.68 16.32 -5.46
N LEU A 74 8.57 16.34 -6.79
CA LEU A 74 7.65 17.24 -7.49
C LEU A 74 6.21 17.01 -7.03
N PHE A 75 5.71 15.77 -7.06
CA PHE A 75 4.32 15.49 -6.69
C PHE A 75 4.05 15.56 -5.18
N ASP A 76 5.04 15.22 -4.34
CA ASP A 76 4.92 15.44 -2.89
C ASP A 76 4.86 16.94 -2.57
N SER A 77 5.70 17.75 -3.22
CA SER A 77 5.65 19.22 -3.08
C SER A 77 4.30 19.79 -3.49
N GLN A 78 3.73 19.35 -4.61
CA GLN A 78 2.40 19.78 -5.05
C GLN A 78 1.31 19.46 -4.02
N THR A 79 1.41 18.30 -3.37
CA THR A 79 0.50 17.89 -2.30
C THR A 79 0.65 18.79 -1.08
N ARG A 80 1.90 19.09 -0.65
CA ARG A 80 2.18 20.00 0.47
C ARG A 80 1.67 21.43 0.23
N MET A 81 1.70 21.93 -1.02
CA MET A 81 1.17 23.26 -1.34
C MET A 81 -0.33 23.42 -1.04
N LEU A 82 -1.09 22.32 -0.94
CA LEU A 82 -2.50 22.36 -0.60
C LEU A 82 -2.76 22.40 0.92
N GLN A 83 -1.74 22.25 1.76
CA GLN A 83 -1.86 22.23 3.21
C GLN A 83 -2.62 23.45 3.80
N PRO A 84 -2.42 24.70 3.33
CA PRO A 84 -3.14 25.86 3.86
C PRO A 84 -4.66 25.83 3.60
N GLN A 85 -5.13 24.98 2.68
CA GLN A 85 -6.53 24.88 2.28
C GLN A 85 -7.30 23.82 3.09
N LEU A 86 -6.60 22.97 3.86
CA LEU A 86 -7.19 21.89 4.65
C LEU A 86 -8.09 22.46 5.74
N ARG A 87 -9.33 21.95 5.86
CA ARG A 87 -10.33 22.46 6.82
C ARG A 87 -10.77 21.41 7.83
N SER A 88 -10.68 20.13 7.49
CA SER A 88 -11.10 19.03 8.36
C SER A 88 -9.96 18.04 8.63
N GLY A 89 -10.06 17.30 9.74
CA GLY A 89 -9.13 16.22 10.05
C GLY A 89 -9.08 15.13 8.96
N LEU A 90 -10.20 14.91 8.27
CA LEU A 90 -10.28 13.99 7.13
C LEU A 90 -9.53 14.50 5.89
N ASP A 91 -9.48 15.81 5.66
CA ASP A 91 -8.65 16.40 4.59
C ASP A 91 -7.17 16.19 4.90
N VAL A 92 -6.79 16.40 6.16
CA VAL A 92 -5.42 16.17 6.64
C VAL A 92 -5.02 14.70 6.47
N LEU A 93 -5.88 13.76 6.89
CA LEU A 93 -5.65 12.33 6.68
C LEU A 93 -5.50 12.01 5.19
N THR A 94 -6.41 12.53 4.35
CA THR A 94 -6.38 12.29 2.90
C THR A 94 -5.13 12.84 2.26
N MET A 95 -4.66 14.02 2.67
CA MET A 95 -3.38 14.58 2.22
C MET A 95 -2.23 13.63 2.57
N TYR A 96 -2.13 13.17 3.82
CA TYR A 96 -1.07 12.23 4.21
C TYR A 96 -1.15 10.90 3.45
N CYS A 97 -2.36 10.39 3.17
CA CYS A 97 -2.54 9.19 2.34
C CYS A 97 -1.98 9.40 0.93
N VAL A 98 -2.30 10.53 0.28
CA VAL A 98 -1.75 10.86 -1.05
C VAL A 98 -0.23 10.96 -1.02
N ARG A 99 0.32 11.67 -0.03
CA ARG A 99 1.78 11.77 0.16
C ARG A 99 2.41 10.39 0.32
N LEU A 100 1.81 9.50 1.12
CA LEU A 100 2.31 8.14 1.31
C LEU A 100 2.35 7.36 0.00
N HIS A 101 1.27 7.37 -0.79
CA HIS A 101 1.21 6.67 -2.06
C HIS A 101 2.19 7.20 -3.11
N VAL A 102 2.54 8.49 -3.07
CA VAL A 102 3.58 9.07 -3.93
C VAL A 102 4.97 8.64 -3.43
N CYS A 103 5.25 8.88 -2.15
CA CYS A 103 6.57 8.72 -1.53
C CYS A 103 7.00 7.26 -1.37
N VAL A 104 6.07 6.31 -1.26
CA VAL A 104 6.38 4.87 -1.17
C VAL A 104 7.06 4.34 -2.44
N SER A 105 6.95 5.07 -3.55
CA SER A 105 7.68 4.77 -4.79
C SER A 105 9.20 4.78 -4.60
N ARG A 106 9.72 5.44 -3.54
CA ARG A 106 11.15 5.39 -3.18
C ARG A 106 11.64 3.98 -2.88
N CYS A 107 10.78 3.08 -2.44
CA CYS A 107 11.13 1.67 -2.26
C CYS A 107 11.45 0.94 -3.58
N MET A 108 11.18 1.57 -4.73
CA MET A 108 11.55 1.05 -6.06
C MET A 108 12.92 1.52 -6.54
N LEU A 109 13.55 2.49 -5.87
CA LEU A 109 14.90 2.95 -6.20
C LEU A 109 15.89 1.81 -6.05
N ALA A 110 16.94 1.80 -6.86
CA ALA A 110 17.98 0.78 -6.78
C ALA A 110 18.96 1.06 -5.63
N ASP A 111 19.33 2.33 -5.42
CA ASP A 111 20.27 2.74 -4.37
C ASP A 111 19.57 3.43 -3.20
N HIS A 112 19.01 2.66 -2.27
CA HIS A 112 18.31 3.22 -1.11
C HIS A 112 19.21 4.04 -0.18
N TYR A 113 20.52 3.75 -0.12
CA TYR A 113 21.48 4.43 0.74
C TYR A 113 21.80 5.85 0.26
N ARG A 114 21.69 6.09 -1.05
CA ARG A 114 21.80 7.45 -1.60
C ARG A 114 20.63 8.35 -1.21
N TYR A 115 19.45 7.77 -0.96
CA TYR A 115 18.20 8.50 -0.69
C TYR A 115 17.67 8.29 0.74
N LEU A 116 18.56 8.11 1.72
CA LEU A 116 18.19 7.91 3.13
C LEU A 116 17.30 9.03 3.69
N SER A 117 17.53 10.29 3.29
CA SER A 117 16.68 11.41 3.71
C SER A 117 15.22 11.22 3.26
N GLY A 118 15.02 10.77 2.03
CA GLY A 118 13.67 10.48 1.50
C GLY A 118 13.03 9.27 2.19
N MET A 119 13.82 8.29 2.65
CA MET A 119 13.32 7.16 3.44
C MET A 119 12.90 7.57 4.85
N ILE A 120 13.66 8.48 5.49
CA ILE A 120 13.28 9.06 6.79
C ILE A 120 12.00 9.88 6.64
N GLU A 121 11.86 10.64 5.56
CA GLU A 121 10.62 11.37 5.28
C GLU A 121 9.44 10.40 5.06
N LEU A 122 9.62 9.35 4.25
CA LEU A 122 8.62 8.31 4.03
C LEU A 122 8.16 7.68 5.36
N TYR A 123 9.10 7.40 6.26
CA TYR A 123 8.79 6.94 7.61
C TYR A 123 7.89 7.93 8.36
N GLY A 124 8.28 9.21 8.41
CA GLY A 124 7.49 10.25 9.05
C GLY A 124 6.09 10.41 8.46
N ILE A 125 5.94 10.28 7.13
CA ILE A 125 4.63 10.30 6.46
C ILE A 125 3.77 9.11 6.91
N ALA A 126 4.34 7.90 6.97
CA ALA A 126 3.62 6.71 7.43
C ALA A 126 3.14 6.86 8.88
N ILE A 127 3.99 7.39 9.78
CA ILE A 127 3.62 7.71 11.15
C ILE A 127 2.47 8.72 11.18
N ASN A 128 2.53 9.79 10.39
CA ASN A 128 1.47 10.80 10.33
C ASN A 128 0.13 10.24 9.83
N VAL A 129 0.13 9.29 8.88
CA VAL A 129 -1.10 8.59 8.46
C VAL A 129 -1.70 7.83 9.66
N ILE A 130 -0.88 7.08 10.38
CA ILE A 130 -1.33 6.23 11.50
C ILE A 130 -1.86 7.10 12.65
N GLU A 131 -1.08 8.10 13.06
CA GLU A 131 -1.47 9.01 14.14
C GLU A 131 -2.75 9.78 13.78
N LYS A 132 -2.84 10.32 12.56
CA LYS A 132 -4.04 11.07 12.17
C LYS A 132 -5.28 10.19 12.06
N PHE A 133 -5.14 8.95 11.59
CA PHE A 133 -6.23 8.00 11.57
C PHE A 133 -6.69 7.67 13.00
N ALA A 134 -5.75 7.43 13.92
CA ALA A 134 -6.07 7.12 15.30
C ALA A 134 -6.69 8.30 16.06
N GLU A 135 -6.26 9.53 15.78
CA GLU A 135 -6.87 10.75 16.30
C GLU A 135 -8.34 10.84 15.88
N LEU A 136 -8.63 10.66 14.59
CA LEU A 136 -10.00 10.62 14.08
C LEU A 136 -10.82 9.49 14.71
N ASP A 137 -10.21 8.31 14.91
CA ASP A 137 -10.88 7.17 15.55
C ASP A 137 -11.21 7.43 17.02
N ALA A 138 -10.31 8.08 17.77
CA ALA A 138 -10.55 8.47 19.15
C ALA A 138 -11.68 9.51 19.26
N ASP A 139 -11.77 10.44 18.31
CA ASP A 139 -12.78 11.50 18.34
C ASP A 139 -14.16 11.02 17.90
N THR A 140 -14.23 10.12 16.92
CA THR A 140 -15.47 9.86 16.17
C THR A 140 -15.77 8.39 15.91
N ASP A 141 -14.97 7.45 16.43
CA ASP A 141 -15.05 6.02 16.12
C ASP A 141 -14.81 5.70 14.62
N TYR A 142 -13.96 6.52 14.00
CA TYR A 142 -13.61 6.49 12.57
C TYR A 142 -13.30 5.12 11.99
N ALA A 143 -12.68 4.20 12.74
CA ALA A 143 -12.31 2.88 12.24
C ALA A 143 -13.53 2.13 11.64
N HIS A 144 -14.71 2.24 12.25
CA HIS A 144 -15.91 1.51 11.83
C HIS A 144 -16.42 1.93 10.45
N TYR A 145 -16.28 3.21 10.09
CA TYR A 145 -16.78 3.78 8.83
C TYR A 145 -15.65 4.30 7.92
N ALA A 146 -14.40 4.04 8.28
CA ALA A 146 -13.25 4.32 7.44
C ALA A 146 -13.43 3.66 6.08
N SER A 147 -13.17 4.46 5.03
CA SER A 147 -13.28 3.98 3.65
C SER A 147 -12.28 2.84 3.39
N PHE A 148 -12.56 2.05 2.37
CA PHE A 148 -11.63 1.02 1.90
C PHE A 148 -10.25 1.61 1.58
N TYR A 149 -10.22 2.77 0.92
CA TYR A 149 -8.98 3.49 0.60
C TYR A 149 -8.18 3.83 1.85
N HIS A 150 -8.79 4.50 2.84
CA HIS A 150 -8.08 4.88 4.07
C HIS A 150 -7.59 3.68 4.86
N THR A 151 -8.38 2.61 4.92
CA THR A 151 -8.00 1.36 5.61
C THR A 151 -6.82 0.68 4.90
N ARG A 152 -6.82 0.63 3.57
CA ARG A 152 -5.70 0.07 2.79
C ARG A 152 -4.44 0.93 2.90
N THR A 153 -4.57 2.26 2.91
CA THR A 153 -3.43 3.15 3.11
C THR A 153 -2.88 3.05 4.54
N LEU A 154 -3.74 2.84 5.55
CA LEU A 154 -3.32 2.55 6.93
C LEU A 154 -2.50 1.26 7.01
N LEU A 155 -2.92 0.20 6.31
CA LEU A 155 -2.15 -1.04 6.18
C LEU A 155 -0.80 -0.80 5.49
N LEU A 156 -0.79 -0.07 4.36
CA LEU A 156 0.45 0.30 3.68
C LEU A 156 1.42 1.04 4.62
N ALA A 157 0.91 1.97 5.43
CA ALA A 157 1.71 2.70 6.41
C ALA A 157 2.36 1.76 7.44
N ALA A 158 1.60 0.79 7.97
CA ALA A 158 2.15 -0.21 8.90
C ALA A 158 3.26 -1.04 8.26
N TYR A 159 3.10 -1.46 7.00
CA TYR A 159 4.15 -2.21 6.30
C TYR A 159 5.39 -1.36 6.01
N VAL A 160 5.23 -0.08 5.66
CA VAL A 160 6.36 0.86 5.53
C VAL A 160 7.11 0.99 6.86
N VAL A 161 6.38 1.16 7.97
CA VAL A 161 6.98 1.20 9.32
C VAL A 161 7.74 -0.08 9.62
N LEU A 162 7.16 -1.26 9.35
CA LEU A 162 7.82 -2.55 9.56
C LEU A 162 9.13 -2.66 8.75
N LYS A 163 9.09 -2.38 7.45
CA LYS A 163 10.27 -2.49 6.57
C LYS A 163 11.41 -1.59 7.05
N LEU A 164 11.09 -0.33 7.38
CA LEU A 164 12.07 0.64 7.87
C LEU A 164 12.56 0.33 9.29
N HIS A 165 11.70 -0.23 10.14
CA HIS A 165 12.08 -0.71 11.48
C HIS A 165 13.02 -1.93 11.41
N ARG A 166 13.06 -2.67 10.29
CA ARG A 166 13.99 -3.79 10.09
C ARG A 166 15.27 -3.41 9.33
N THR A 167 15.39 -2.16 8.91
CA THR A 167 16.59 -1.64 8.27
C THR A 167 17.74 -1.53 9.30
N PRO A 168 19.00 -1.74 8.87
CA PRO A 168 20.19 -1.49 9.68
C PRO A 168 20.23 -0.11 10.39
N PRO A 169 21.02 0.07 11.47
CA PRO A 169 20.98 1.24 12.35
C PRO A 169 21.38 2.58 11.72
N GLU A 170 21.95 2.57 10.52
CA GLU A 170 22.40 3.74 9.77
C GLU A 170 21.23 4.68 9.44
N LEU A 171 20.00 4.16 9.39
CA LEU A 171 18.79 4.95 9.27
C LEU A 171 18.37 5.50 10.65
N SER A 172 18.60 6.80 10.85
CA SER A 172 18.24 7.53 12.08
C SER A 172 16.72 7.78 12.15
N ILE A 173 15.96 6.76 12.55
CA ILE A 173 14.50 6.81 12.77
C ILE A 173 14.14 6.53 14.24
N ASP A 174 13.03 7.10 14.71
CA ASP A 174 12.47 6.80 16.03
C ASP A 174 11.74 5.46 16.03
N ARG A 175 12.49 4.39 16.32
CA ARG A 175 11.97 3.02 16.32
C ARG A 175 10.90 2.77 17.38
N GLY A 176 10.96 3.47 18.52
CA GLY A 176 9.97 3.34 19.59
C GLY A 176 8.62 3.92 19.18
N LEU A 177 8.63 5.08 18.52
CA LEU A 177 7.42 5.65 17.93
C LEU A 177 6.83 4.74 16.85
N GLY A 178 7.68 4.19 15.99
CA GLY A 178 7.25 3.22 14.97
C GLY A 178 6.58 2.00 15.52
N GLU A 179 7.18 1.37 16.52
CA GLU A 179 6.60 0.21 17.20
C GLU A 179 5.21 0.54 17.76
N SER A 180 5.09 1.65 18.50
CA SER A 180 3.81 2.10 19.03
C SER A 180 2.76 2.30 17.93
N CYS A 181 3.12 2.98 16.84
CA CYS A 181 2.26 3.19 15.69
C CYS A 181 1.85 1.86 15.03
N TYR A 182 2.78 0.94 14.86
CA TYR A 182 2.52 -0.35 14.24
C TYR A 182 1.46 -1.15 15.01
N PHE A 183 1.61 -1.24 16.35
CA PHE A 183 0.63 -1.92 17.19
C PHE A 183 -0.71 -1.18 17.27
N LYS A 184 -0.70 0.15 17.14
CA LYS A 184 -1.93 0.96 17.03
C LYS A 184 -2.75 0.55 15.80
N VAL A 185 -2.11 0.32 14.65
CA VAL A 185 -2.81 -0.18 13.45
C VAL A 185 -3.44 -1.54 13.69
N ILE A 186 -2.72 -2.48 14.34
CA ILE A 186 -3.28 -3.80 14.68
C ILE A 186 -4.53 -3.66 15.53
N ALA A 187 -4.52 -2.78 16.53
CA ALA A 187 -5.69 -2.53 17.38
C ALA A 187 -6.86 -1.92 16.59
N LEU A 188 -6.60 -0.96 15.71
CA LEU A 188 -7.62 -0.32 14.87
C LEU A 188 -8.29 -1.32 13.90
N LEU A 189 -7.51 -2.23 13.30
CA LEU A 189 -8.05 -3.28 12.42
C LEU A 189 -8.93 -4.27 13.17
N ARG A 190 -8.50 -4.68 14.38
CA ARG A 190 -9.32 -5.54 15.25
C ARG A 190 -10.61 -4.86 15.68
N LYS A 191 -10.59 -3.55 15.93
CA LYS A 191 -11.77 -2.75 16.26
C LYS A 191 -12.73 -2.65 15.06
N LYS A 192 -12.21 -2.44 13.85
CA LYS A 192 -12.99 -2.32 12.62
C LYS A 192 -13.73 -3.61 12.25
N SER A 193 -13.12 -4.76 12.58
CA SER A 193 -13.67 -6.08 12.31
C SER A 193 -15.08 -6.25 12.89
N LEU A 194 -16.05 -6.58 12.03
CA LEU A 194 -17.46 -6.73 12.41
C LEU A 194 -17.81 -8.16 12.82
N HIS A 195 -16.95 -9.12 12.49
CA HIS A 195 -17.18 -10.53 12.77
C HIS A 195 -16.07 -11.12 13.63
N SER A 196 -16.46 -11.84 14.68
CA SER A 196 -15.53 -12.59 15.53
C SER A 196 -14.88 -13.80 14.82
N THR A 197 -15.38 -14.17 13.64
CA THR A 197 -14.90 -15.32 12.88
C THR A 197 -13.85 -14.90 11.85
N PHE A 198 -12.64 -15.43 12.01
CA PHE A 198 -11.47 -15.16 11.18
C PHE A 198 -11.70 -15.33 9.67
N GLU A 199 -12.56 -16.25 9.22
CA GLU A 199 -12.64 -16.64 7.81
C GLU A 199 -13.26 -15.60 6.87
N ALA A 200 -14.12 -14.70 7.35
CA ALA A 200 -14.84 -13.73 6.52
C ALA A 200 -14.30 -12.30 6.62
N ASP A 201 -13.44 -12.01 7.60
CA ASP A 201 -13.05 -10.65 7.94
C ASP A 201 -11.62 -10.32 7.49
N LEU A 202 -11.51 -9.45 6.48
CA LEU A 202 -10.22 -9.05 5.91
C LEU A 202 -9.38 -8.21 6.88
N ASP A 203 -10.02 -7.40 7.72
CA ASP A 203 -9.32 -6.52 8.67
C ASP A 203 -8.74 -7.34 9.83
N LEU A 204 -9.49 -8.34 10.32
CA LEU A 204 -8.99 -9.28 11.33
C LEU A 204 -7.82 -10.11 10.79
N LYS A 205 -7.90 -10.59 9.55
CA LYS A 205 -6.78 -11.30 8.90
C LYS A 205 -5.56 -10.40 8.77
N ALA A 206 -5.74 -9.16 8.35
CA ALA A 206 -4.65 -8.19 8.25
C ALA A 206 -3.99 -7.91 9.60
N ALA A 207 -4.78 -7.82 10.69
CA ALA A 207 -4.25 -7.67 12.04
C ALA A 207 -3.39 -8.89 12.47
N VAL A 208 -3.81 -10.12 12.11
CA VAL A 208 -3.03 -11.34 12.38
C VAL A 208 -1.74 -11.37 11.58
N LEU A 209 -1.79 -11.08 10.28
CA LEU A 209 -0.63 -10.96 9.39
C LEU A 209 0.43 -10.01 9.98
N LEU A 210 0.01 -8.80 10.37
CA LEU A 210 0.90 -7.81 10.98
C LEU A 210 1.49 -8.31 12.32
N THR A 211 0.67 -8.95 13.17
CA THR A 211 1.14 -9.51 14.44
C THR A 211 2.24 -10.56 14.22
N GLN A 212 2.05 -11.45 13.25
CA GLN A 212 3.01 -12.50 12.92
C GLN A 212 4.29 -11.95 12.32
N LEU A 213 4.18 -11.02 11.36
CA LEU A 213 5.33 -10.36 10.74
C LEU A 213 6.18 -9.58 11.76
N TRP A 214 5.55 -8.88 12.69
CA TRP A 214 6.28 -8.18 13.75
C TRP A 214 7.02 -9.12 14.68
N SER A 215 6.44 -10.28 14.98
CA SER A 215 7.03 -11.26 15.89
C SER A 215 8.17 -12.06 15.24
N SER A 216 8.24 -12.08 13.91
CA SER A 216 9.29 -12.78 13.18
C SER A 216 10.66 -12.10 13.34
N THR A 217 11.69 -12.92 13.53
CA THR A 217 13.11 -12.50 13.47
C THR A 217 13.77 -12.80 12.13
N THR A 218 13.09 -13.56 11.27
CA THR A 218 13.58 -14.15 10.03
C THR A 218 12.96 -13.53 8.78
N VAL A 219 11.90 -12.72 8.93
CA VAL A 219 11.30 -11.93 7.87
C VAL A 219 12.34 -11.02 7.20
N PHE A 220 12.24 -10.87 5.87
CA PHE A 220 13.18 -10.12 5.03
C PHE A 220 14.59 -10.71 4.92
N ARG A 221 14.84 -11.92 5.43
CA ARG A 221 16.12 -12.61 5.21
C ARG A 221 16.09 -13.35 3.89
N ASN A 222 17.11 -13.13 3.06
CA ASN A 222 17.31 -13.92 1.86
C ASN A 222 17.89 -15.31 2.18
N ALA A 223 17.99 -16.18 1.15
CA ALA A 223 18.56 -17.52 1.29
C ALA A 223 20.04 -17.54 1.78
N GLN A 224 20.75 -16.41 1.63
CA GLN A 224 22.12 -16.23 2.13
C GLN A 224 22.17 -15.66 3.56
N GLY A 225 21.02 -15.52 4.23
CA GLY A 225 20.91 -15.02 5.60
C GLY A 225 21.04 -13.50 5.76
N HIS A 226 21.22 -12.75 4.67
CA HIS A 226 21.27 -11.29 4.70
C HIS A 226 19.86 -10.72 4.79
N THR A 227 19.68 -9.71 5.65
CA THR A 227 18.40 -8.99 5.78
C THR A 227 18.35 -7.88 4.75
N ASP A 228 17.40 -7.97 3.83
CA ASP A 228 17.10 -6.91 2.86
C ASP A 228 15.65 -6.47 3.05
N SER A 229 15.47 -5.53 3.97
CA SER A 229 14.15 -4.99 4.31
C SER A 229 13.77 -3.76 3.49
N LEU A 230 14.67 -3.17 2.70
CA LEU A 230 14.37 -1.95 1.93
C LEU A 230 13.92 -2.27 0.51
N SER A 231 14.52 -3.29 -0.13
CA SER A 231 14.15 -3.65 -1.49
C SER A 231 12.73 -4.19 -1.57
N VAL A 232 12.07 -3.93 -2.68
CA VAL A 232 10.73 -4.45 -2.98
C VAL A 232 10.83 -5.32 -4.22
N ARG A 233 10.43 -6.60 -4.10
CA ARG A 233 10.45 -7.57 -5.20
C ARG A 233 9.26 -7.38 -6.12
N ILE A 234 8.10 -7.07 -5.55
CA ILE A 234 6.85 -6.89 -6.29
C ILE A 234 6.76 -5.47 -6.85
N ARG A 235 7.10 -5.30 -8.14
CA ARG A 235 7.01 -4.01 -8.83
C ARG A 235 5.69 -3.75 -9.55
N SER A 236 4.91 -4.81 -9.83
CA SER A 236 3.68 -4.74 -10.64
C SER A 236 2.49 -4.07 -9.94
N ARG A 237 2.59 -3.76 -8.64
CA ARG A 237 1.48 -3.22 -7.82
C ARG A 237 1.60 -1.74 -7.47
N MET A 238 2.41 -1.01 -8.23
CA MET A 238 2.52 0.46 -8.17
C MET A 238 2.77 0.98 -6.75
N SER A 239 1.92 1.85 -6.22
CA SER A 239 2.05 2.41 -4.87
C SER A 239 1.66 1.46 -3.73
N MET A 240 1.11 0.28 -4.03
CA MET A 240 0.85 -0.76 -3.03
C MET A 240 1.93 -1.85 -3.04
N ASN A 241 3.00 -1.68 -3.80
CA ASN A 241 4.14 -2.59 -3.88
C ASN A 241 4.62 -3.15 -2.53
N VAL A 242 4.83 -2.28 -1.54
CA VAL A 242 5.32 -2.63 -0.19
C VAL A 242 4.32 -3.53 0.54
N PHE A 243 3.03 -3.25 0.41
CA PHE A 243 1.96 -4.07 0.99
C PHE A 243 2.02 -5.49 0.41
N PHE A 244 2.06 -5.63 -0.92
CA PHE A 244 2.06 -6.94 -1.57
C PHE A 244 3.36 -7.70 -1.31
N ASP A 245 4.49 -7.01 -1.30
CA ASP A 245 5.79 -7.62 -1.01
C ASP A 245 5.86 -8.17 0.42
N CYS A 246 5.34 -7.43 1.41
CA CYS A 246 5.25 -7.93 2.79
C CYS A 246 4.29 -9.12 2.92
N ALA A 247 3.15 -9.07 2.23
CA ALA A 247 2.23 -10.21 2.19
C ALA A 247 2.91 -11.45 1.59
N TRP A 248 3.77 -11.26 0.59
CA TRP A 248 4.56 -12.34 0.01
C TRP A 248 5.60 -12.90 0.99
N TRP A 249 6.35 -12.03 1.66
CA TRP A 249 7.27 -12.42 2.75
C TRP A 249 6.56 -13.25 3.83
N TRP A 250 5.35 -12.86 4.20
CA TRP A 250 4.55 -13.62 5.16
C TRP A 250 4.22 -15.02 4.65
N ARG A 251 3.83 -15.19 3.38
CA ARG A 251 3.51 -16.52 2.84
C ARG A 251 4.73 -17.44 2.81
N GLN A 252 5.88 -16.91 2.42
CA GLN A 252 7.13 -17.67 2.44
C GLN A 252 7.45 -18.18 3.83
N GLU A 253 7.27 -17.33 4.84
CA GLU A 253 7.65 -17.65 6.21
C GLU A 253 6.65 -18.54 6.94
N PHE A 254 5.34 -18.30 6.76
CA PHE A 254 4.29 -18.94 7.55
C PHE A 254 3.45 -19.96 6.76
N ARG A 255 3.61 -20.04 5.44
CA ARG A 255 2.91 -21.02 4.58
C ARG A 255 3.84 -21.88 3.74
N GLU A 256 5.16 -21.71 3.89
CA GLU A 256 6.18 -22.46 3.12
C GLU A 256 5.97 -22.35 1.59
N GLU A 257 5.33 -21.27 1.12
CA GLU A 257 5.16 -21.02 -0.31
C GLU A 257 6.51 -20.66 -0.95
N PRO A 258 6.84 -21.21 -2.14
CA PRO A 258 8.13 -20.98 -2.78
C PRO A 258 8.29 -19.52 -3.19
N ASP A 259 9.55 -19.05 -3.28
CA ASP A 259 9.83 -17.73 -3.82
C ASP A 259 9.60 -17.68 -5.34
N PRO A 260 8.62 -16.90 -5.84
CA PRO A 260 8.30 -16.79 -7.25
C PRO A 260 9.37 -15.99 -7.98
N PHE A 261 10.25 -15.31 -7.25
CA PHE A 261 11.38 -14.54 -7.77
C PHE A 261 12.72 -15.29 -7.67
N ALA A 262 12.78 -16.47 -7.05
CA ALA A 262 14.02 -17.25 -6.97
C ALA A 262 14.52 -17.74 -8.34
N THR A 263 13.62 -17.93 -9.31
CA THR A 263 13.95 -18.43 -10.64
C THR A 263 14.47 -17.35 -11.60
N ALA A 264 14.32 -16.07 -11.27
CA ALA A 264 14.62 -14.96 -12.19
C ALA A 264 16.13 -14.71 -12.42
N THR A 265 17.02 -15.46 -11.77
CA THR A 265 18.47 -15.43 -12.05
C THR A 265 18.87 -16.33 -13.23
N GLN A 266 17.99 -17.22 -13.70
CA GLN A 266 18.14 -17.91 -14.98
C GLN A 266 17.33 -17.15 -16.03
N ALA A 267 18.00 -16.65 -17.07
CA ALA A 267 17.33 -16.06 -18.21
C ALA A 267 16.26 -17.04 -18.73
N MET A 268 14.98 -16.67 -18.59
CA MET A 268 13.88 -17.50 -19.04
C MET A 268 13.86 -17.52 -20.56
N ASP A 269 13.93 -18.73 -21.11
CA ASP A 269 13.72 -18.99 -22.53
C ASP A 269 12.26 -18.67 -22.91
N ILE A 270 12.05 -18.02 -24.05
CA ILE A 270 10.74 -17.50 -24.48
C ILE A 270 9.72 -18.63 -24.64
N ASP A 271 10.19 -19.85 -24.93
CA ASP A 271 9.34 -21.04 -25.05
C ASP A 271 8.78 -21.55 -23.71
N GLN A 272 9.36 -21.15 -22.57
CA GLN A 272 8.82 -21.50 -21.25
C GLN A 272 7.67 -20.58 -20.81
N LEU A 273 7.55 -19.37 -21.38
CA LEU A 273 6.43 -18.45 -21.13
C LEU A 273 5.11 -18.97 -21.70
N ALA A 274 5.16 -19.74 -22.79
CA ALA A 274 3.98 -20.36 -23.41
C ALA A 274 3.41 -21.55 -22.61
N ASN A 275 4.20 -22.11 -21.69
CA ASN A 275 3.83 -23.24 -20.83
C ASN A 275 3.64 -22.85 -19.37
N PHE A 276 3.57 -21.55 -19.04
CA PHE A 276 2.99 -21.18 -17.76
C PHE A 276 1.55 -21.68 -17.78
N PRO A 277 1.11 -22.48 -16.79
CA PRO A 277 -0.30 -22.74 -16.65
C PRO A 277 -0.97 -21.36 -16.65
N ASP A 278 -2.03 -21.21 -17.46
CA ASP A 278 -2.86 -20.01 -17.47
C ASP A 278 -2.89 -19.47 -16.05
N PHE A 279 -2.55 -18.19 -15.86
CA PHE A 279 -2.61 -17.56 -14.55
C PHE A 279 -4.07 -17.67 -14.12
N VAL A 280 -4.42 -18.79 -13.49
CA VAL A 280 -5.76 -19.07 -13.03
C VAL A 280 -6.00 -17.92 -12.11
N TYR A 281 -6.97 -17.09 -12.48
CA TYR A 281 -7.46 -16.05 -11.61
C TYR A 281 -8.06 -16.79 -10.43
N ASP A 282 -7.21 -17.11 -9.46
CA ASP A 282 -7.63 -17.71 -8.22
C ASP A 282 -8.40 -16.61 -7.51
N GLY A 283 -9.72 -16.80 -7.41
CA GLY A 283 -10.61 -15.92 -6.67
C GLY A 283 -10.15 -15.70 -5.22
N ASN A 284 -9.21 -16.52 -4.73
CA ASN A 284 -8.41 -16.28 -3.53
C ASN A 284 -7.34 -15.20 -3.75
N TYR A 285 -7.78 -13.96 -3.95
CA TYR A 285 -6.96 -12.74 -4.17
C TYR A 285 -5.76 -12.58 -3.20
N PHE A 286 -5.72 -13.32 -2.08
CA PHE A 286 -4.62 -13.34 -1.12
C PHE A 286 -4.36 -14.65 -0.34
N GLY A 287 -5.04 -15.77 -0.61
CA GLY A 287 -5.19 -16.85 0.41
C GLY A 287 -6.02 -16.40 1.63
N LEU A 288 -6.77 -15.31 1.47
CA LEU A 288 -7.72 -14.72 2.42
C LEU A 288 -9.16 -15.19 2.18
N TYR A 289 -9.39 -16.13 1.29
CA TYR A 289 -10.61 -16.91 1.24
C TYR A 289 -10.16 -18.37 1.36
N GLY A 290 -10.81 -19.15 2.22
CA GLY A 290 -10.49 -20.57 2.35
C GLY A 290 -10.81 -21.30 1.04
N ASP A 291 -10.19 -22.46 0.81
CA ASP A 291 -10.47 -23.34 -0.33
C ASP A 291 -11.88 -23.94 -0.23
N ALA A 292 -12.90 -23.12 -0.46
CA ALA A 292 -14.29 -23.52 -0.45
C ALA A 292 -14.78 -23.89 -1.86
N LEU A 293 -13.98 -24.65 -2.63
CA LEU A 293 -14.44 -25.29 -3.87
C LEU A 293 -13.84 -26.69 -4.10
N SER A 294 -13.61 -27.44 -3.02
CA SER A 294 -13.45 -28.90 -3.11
C SER A 294 -14.52 -29.62 -2.27
N MET A 295 -15.78 -29.46 -2.66
CA MET A 295 -16.79 -30.46 -2.28
C MET A 295 -16.76 -31.60 -3.30
N PRO A 296 -16.53 -32.85 -2.88
CA PRO A 296 -16.68 -33.99 -3.78
C PRO A 296 -18.16 -34.11 -4.16
N VAL A 297 -18.46 -33.97 -5.45
CA VAL A 297 -19.77 -34.30 -5.99
C VAL A 297 -19.92 -35.82 -5.87
N SER A 298 -20.64 -36.28 -4.86
CA SER A 298 -21.10 -37.66 -4.78
C SER A 298 -22.13 -37.90 -5.89
N HIS A 299 -21.70 -38.50 -6.99
CA HIS A 299 -22.63 -39.12 -7.94
C HIS A 299 -23.13 -40.45 -7.37
N GLY A 300 -24.45 -40.59 -7.22
CA GLY A 300 -25.05 -41.85 -6.83
C GLY A 300 -26.54 -41.77 -6.50
N TRP A 301 -27.37 -41.45 -7.50
CA TRP A 301 -28.78 -41.85 -7.52
C TRP A 301 -29.12 -42.41 -8.90
N THR A 302 -29.02 -43.73 -9.00
CA THR A 302 -29.99 -44.62 -9.66
C THR A 302 -30.28 -45.75 -8.71
#